data_AF-A0A1R4KZL1-F1
#
_entry.id   AF-A0A1R4KZL1-F1
#
_cell.length_a   1.000
_cell.length_b   1.000
_cell.length_c   1.000
_cell.angle_alpha   90.00
_cell.angle_beta   90.00
_cell.angle_gamma   90.00
#
_symmetry.space_group_name_H-M   'P 1'
#
loop_
_entity.id
_entity.type
_entity.pdbx_description
1 polymer ?
#
loop_
_entity_poly.entity_id
_entity_poly.type
_entity_poly.pdbx_seq_one_letter_code
_entity_poly.pdbx_strand_id
1 'polypeptide(L)'
;MGTKPKYKEPKIVRAKRGWFIALYYLQPNESTYKRFELSGGINYIHDIEKKEREIQEMLKYLLGELKNGFNPFFPDLENEFITAVEKKKDEIIFADSISTYWLISSAIDKFIEDCRSRNLAPKTQFLFGITNTFIHLEKLEKQIRNN
;
A
#
# COMPACT_ATOMS: atom_id res chain seq x y z
N MET A 1 -38.27 1.44 25.19
CA MET A 1 -37.78 2.26 24.06
C MET A 1 -37.02 1.34 23.12
N GLY A 2 -37.43 1.20 21.86
CA GLY A 2 -36.74 0.33 20.91
C GLY A 2 -35.38 0.91 20.52
N THR A 3 -34.32 0.11 20.61
CA THR A 3 -33.01 0.48 20.09
C THR A 3 -33.08 0.57 18.56
N LYS A 4 -32.64 1.69 17.99
CA LYS A 4 -32.58 1.84 16.53
C LYS A 4 -31.60 0.81 15.94
N PRO A 5 -31.90 0.20 14.78
CA PRO A 5 -30.97 -0.72 14.15
C PRO A 5 -29.69 -0.01 13.71
N LYS A 6 -28.56 -0.73 13.68
CA LYS A 6 -27.25 -0.19 13.28
C LYS A 6 -27.23 0.31 11.84
N TYR A 7 -28.01 -0.31 10.95
CA TYR A 7 -28.13 0.08 9.56
C TYR A 7 -29.55 -0.17 9.05
N LYS A 8 -29.93 0.54 7.98
CA LYS A 8 -31.14 0.20 7.20
C LYS A 8 -30.74 -0.77 6.09
N GLU A 9 -31.72 -1.56 5.64
CA GLU A 9 -31.51 -2.47 4.53
C GLU A 9 -30.97 -1.73 3.29
N PRO A 10 -29.78 -2.11 2.78
CA PRO A 10 -29.18 -1.46 1.61
C PRO A 10 -30.02 -1.72 0.37
N LYS A 11 -30.04 -0.74 -0.55
CA LYS A 11 -30.84 -0.84 -1.78
C LYS A 11 -30.02 -0.47 -3.00
N ILE A 12 -30.30 -1.13 -4.10
CA ILE A 12 -29.75 -0.79 -5.41
C ILE A 12 -30.46 0.48 -5.91
N VAL A 13 -29.67 1.48 -6.28
CA VAL A 13 -30.14 2.73 -6.86
C VAL A 13 -29.61 2.83 -8.28
N ARG A 14 -30.53 3.02 -9.22
CA ARG A 14 -30.23 3.24 -10.64
C ARG A 14 -30.47 4.73 -10.95
N ALA A 15 -29.41 5.51 -11.07
CA ALA A 15 -29.49 6.94 -11.34
C ALA A 15 -28.84 7.30 -12.68
N LYS A 16 -29.13 8.51 -13.20
CA LYS A 16 -28.51 9.03 -14.43
C LYS A 16 -26.98 9.04 -14.37
N ARG A 17 -26.42 9.29 -13.18
CA ARG A 17 -24.97 9.30 -12.95
C ARG A 17 -24.33 7.91 -12.80
N GLY A 18 -25.13 6.85 -12.79
CA GLY A 18 -24.64 5.50 -12.57
C GLY A 18 -25.46 4.72 -11.54
N TRP A 19 -25.11 3.45 -11.42
CA TRP A 19 -25.70 2.50 -10.49
C TRP A 19 -24.80 2.35 -9.26
N PHE A 20 -25.41 2.19 -8.09
CA PHE A 20 -24.73 2.02 -6.82
C PHE A 20 -25.67 1.40 -5.78
N ILE A 21 -25.10 0.89 -4.70
CA ILE A 21 -25.83 0.46 -3.52
C ILE A 21 -25.82 1.61 -2.51
N ALA A 22 -27.00 2.02 -2.06
CA ALA A 22 -27.15 2.99 -0.98
C ALA A 22 -27.22 2.25 0.37
N LEU A 23 -26.20 2.44 1.20
CA LEU A 23 -26.14 1.95 2.58
C LEU A 23 -26.41 3.11 3.54
N TYR A 24 -27.35 2.93 4.47
CA TYR A 24 -27.59 3.88 5.55
C TYR A 24 -27.15 3.26 6.85
N TYR A 25 -26.14 3.85 7.50
CA TYR A 25 -25.55 3.35 8.73
C TYR A 25 -25.68 4.40 9.85
N LEU A 26 -26.07 3.97 11.04
CA LEU A 26 -26.25 4.84 12.21
C LEU A 26 -24.87 5.36 12.64
N GLN A 27 -24.73 6.67 12.68
CA GLN A 27 -23.45 7.29 12.98
C GLN A 27 -23.11 7.06 14.47
N PRO A 28 -21.85 6.68 14.79
CA PRO A 28 -21.41 6.60 16.18
C PRO A 28 -21.61 7.97 16.84
N ASN A 29 -22.24 7.99 18.02
CA ASN A 29 -22.51 9.19 18.82
C ASN A 29 -23.65 10.10 18.31
N GLU A 30 -24.32 9.76 17.21
CA GLU A 30 -25.47 10.53 16.72
C GLU A 30 -26.72 9.64 16.52
N SER A 31 -27.89 10.27 16.56
CA SER A 31 -29.18 9.62 16.28
C SER A 31 -29.55 9.57 14.79
N THR A 32 -28.60 9.94 13.93
CA THR A 32 -28.76 10.15 12.48
C THR A 32 -28.10 9.01 11.69
N TYR A 33 -28.65 8.71 10.52
CA TYR A 33 -28.05 7.75 9.60
C TYR A 33 -27.21 8.49 8.57
N LYS A 34 -25.95 8.09 8.43
CA LYS A 34 -25.09 8.50 7.32
C LYS A 34 -25.31 7.60 6.12
N ARG A 35 -25.35 8.19 4.94
CA ARG A 35 -25.47 7.47 3.67
C ARG A 35 -24.08 7.22 3.07
N PHE A 36 -23.84 5.98 2.67
CA PHE A 36 -22.67 5.54 1.91
C PHE A 36 -23.13 5.03 0.55
N GLU A 37 -22.34 5.31 -0.49
CA GLU A 37 -22.65 4.90 -1.86
C GLU A 37 -21.55 3.98 -2.37
N LEU A 38 -21.93 2.74 -2.69
CA LEU A 38 -21.00 1.70 -3.11
C LEU A 38 -21.26 1.40 -4.59
N SER A 39 -20.35 1.84 -5.45
CA SER A 39 -20.44 1.61 -6.89
C SER A 39 -19.59 0.44 -7.37
N GLY A 40 -18.48 0.11 -6.68
CA GLY A 40 -17.68 -1.09 -6.94
C GLY A 40 -17.18 -1.26 -8.38
N GLY A 41 -17.04 -0.16 -9.14
CA GLY A 41 -16.67 -0.23 -10.56
C GLY A 41 -17.78 -0.72 -11.50
N ILE A 42 -19.00 -0.96 -11.00
CA ILE A 42 -20.14 -1.45 -11.79
C ILE A 42 -20.47 -0.59 -13.01
N ASN A 43 -20.10 0.69 -12.95
CA ASN A 43 -20.40 1.66 -14.00
C ASN A 43 -19.49 1.54 -15.22
N TYR A 44 -18.41 0.77 -15.15
CA TYR A 44 -17.57 0.42 -16.31
C TYR A 44 -18.13 -0.77 -17.11
N ILE A 45 -19.09 -1.50 -16.56
CA ILE A 45 -19.75 -2.59 -17.26
C ILE A 45 -20.80 -2.00 -18.21
N HIS A 46 -20.59 -2.17 -19.51
CA HIS A 46 -21.49 -1.66 -20.54
C HIS A 46 -22.70 -2.58 -20.79
N ASP A 47 -22.52 -3.89 -20.63
CA ASP A 47 -23.59 -4.87 -20.73
C ASP A 47 -24.55 -4.76 -19.55
N ILE A 48 -25.83 -4.50 -19.83
CA ILE A 48 -26.85 -4.22 -18.81
C ILE A 48 -27.18 -5.45 -17.96
N GLU A 49 -27.26 -6.63 -18.58
CA GLU A 49 -27.60 -7.87 -17.86
C GLU A 49 -26.47 -8.29 -16.94
N LYS A 50 -25.23 -8.20 -17.45
CA LYS A 50 -24.03 -8.41 -16.63
C LYS A 50 -23.98 -7.40 -15.49
N LYS A 51 -24.24 -6.12 -15.78
CA LYS A 51 -24.26 -5.05 -14.76
C LYS A 51 -25.30 -5.30 -13.66
N GLU A 52 -26.49 -5.77 -14.01
CA GLU A 52 -27.53 -6.13 -13.05
C GLU A 52 -27.11 -7.33 -12.18
N ARG A 53 -26.52 -8.37 -12.78
CA ARG A 53 -26.04 -9.54 -12.02
C ARG A 53 -24.98 -9.15 -11.00
N GLU A 54 -23.99 -8.38 -11.43
CA GLU A 54 -22.86 -7.95 -10.60
C GLU A 54 -23.31 -7.06 -9.44
N ILE A 55 -24.30 -6.17 -9.65
CA ILE A 55 -24.76 -5.29 -8.57
C ILE A 55 -25.62 -6.05 -7.55
N GLN A 56 -26.33 -7.09 -7.99
CA GLN A 56 -27.07 -7.99 -7.11
C GLN A 56 -26.13 -8.87 -6.28
N GLU A 57 -25.07 -9.40 -6.90
CA GLU A 57 -24.02 -10.14 -6.19
C GLU A 57 -23.31 -9.26 -5.15
N MET A 58 -22.98 -8.02 -5.51
CA MET A 58 -22.41 -7.05 -4.59
C MET A 58 -23.36 -6.73 -3.42
N LEU A 59 -24.66 -6.62 -3.66
CA LEU A 59 -25.66 -6.43 -2.60
C LEU A 59 -25.72 -7.63 -1.65
N LYS A 60 -25.74 -8.85 -2.21
CA LYS A 60 -25.75 -10.08 -1.42
C LYS A 60 -24.51 -10.19 -0.55
N TYR A 61 -23.35 -9.87 -1.11
CA TYR A 61 -22.08 -9.86 -0.38
C TYR A 61 -22.10 -8.82 0.76
N LEU A 62 -22.49 -7.57 0.47
CA LEU A 62 -22.60 -6.51 1.47
C LEU A 62 -23.55 -6.90 2.61
N LEU A 63 -24.68 -7.52 2.31
CA LEU A 63 -25.61 -8.02 3.33
C LEU A 63 -24.97 -9.09 4.22
N GLY A 64 -24.11 -9.95 3.67
CA GLY A 64 -23.32 -10.91 4.44
C GLY A 64 -22.34 -10.21 5.39
N GLU A 65 -21.57 -9.27 4.88
CA GLU A 65 -20.61 -8.49 5.66
C GLU A 65 -21.28 -7.70 6.79
N LEU A 66 -22.42 -7.05 6.51
CA LEU A 66 -23.20 -6.32 7.51
C LEU A 66 -23.77 -7.24 8.62
N LYS A 67 -24.07 -8.49 8.31
CA LYS A 67 -24.45 -9.50 9.32
C LYS A 67 -23.26 -9.94 10.16
N ASN A 68 -22.07 -9.97 9.57
CA ASN A 68 -20.81 -10.31 10.23
C ASN A 68 -20.23 -9.15 11.07
N GLY A 69 -20.88 -7.98 11.06
CA GLY A 69 -20.49 -6.83 11.89
C GLY A 69 -19.68 -5.76 11.17
N PHE A 70 -19.62 -5.78 9.84
CA PHE A 70 -18.99 -4.73 9.04
C PHE A 70 -19.48 -3.32 9.42
N ASN A 71 -18.53 -2.42 9.64
CA ASN A 71 -18.80 -1.02 9.96
C ASN A 71 -18.14 -0.10 8.90
N PRO A 72 -18.93 0.64 8.08
CA PRO A 72 -18.40 1.49 7.02
C PRO A 72 -17.70 2.75 7.51
N PHE A 73 -17.73 3.02 8.82
CA PHE A 73 -16.94 4.08 9.44
C PHE A 73 -15.50 3.66 9.74
N PHE A 74 -15.19 2.36 9.58
CA PHE A 74 -13.86 1.79 9.81
C PHE A 74 -13.21 2.32 11.11
N PRO A 75 -13.85 2.15 12.27
CA PRO A 75 -13.40 2.77 13.51
C PRO A 75 -11.98 2.38 13.92
N ASP A 76 -11.52 1.20 13.49
CA ASP A 76 -10.20 0.65 13.83
C ASP A 76 -9.14 0.90 12.74
N LEU A 77 -9.45 1.64 11.67
CA LEU A 77 -8.51 1.89 10.55
C LEU A 77 -7.19 2.50 11.04
N GLU A 78 -7.25 3.38 12.04
CA GLU A 78 -6.06 4.01 12.60
C GLU A 78 -5.17 3.00 13.32
N ASN A 79 -5.77 2.10 14.11
CA ASN A 79 -5.05 1.03 14.79
C ASN A 79 -4.49 0.00 13.80
N GLU A 80 -5.28 -0.38 12.79
CA GLU A 80 -4.85 -1.27 11.71
C GLU A 80 -3.69 -0.65 10.91
N PHE A 81 -3.76 0.65 10.63
CA PHE A 81 -2.71 1.38 9.94
C PHE A 81 -1.42 1.45 10.78
N ILE A 82 -1.52 1.78 12.08
CA ILE A 82 -0.37 1.79 12.99
C ILE A 82 0.28 0.41 13.03
N THR A 83 -0.51 -0.65 13.20
CA THR A 83 -0.02 -2.04 13.23
C THR A 83 0.70 -2.40 11.92
N ALA A 84 0.14 -1.99 10.77
CA ALA A 84 0.76 -2.23 9.46
C ALA A 84 2.09 -1.48 9.28
N VAL A 85 2.19 -0.25 9.80
CA VAL A 85 3.41 0.55 9.78
C VAL A 85 4.49 -0.06 10.69
N GLU A 86 4.11 -0.50 11.88
CA GLU A 86 5.04 -1.15 12.83
C GLU A 86 5.60 -2.44 12.23
N LYS A 87 4.74 -3.30 11.67
CA LYS A 87 5.19 -4.52 10.99
C LYS A 87 6.19 -4.23 9.86
N LYS A 88 5.94 -3.19 9.05
CA LYS A 88 6.86 -2.75 7.99
C LYS A 88 8.20 -2.26 8.54
N LYS A 89 8.21 -1.58 9.68
CA LYS A 89 9.46 -1.16 10.34
C LYS A 89 10.25 -2.39 10.81
N ASP A 90 9.58 -3.37 11.41
CA ASP A 90 10.23 -4.59 11.87
C ASP A 90 10.82 -5.39 10.70
N GLU A 91 10.12 -5.46 9.56
CA GLU A 91 10.62 -6.07 8.33
C GLU A 91 11.89 -5.36 7.80
N ILE A 92 11.96 -4.03 7.89
CA ILE A 92 13.14 -3.24 7.51
C ILE A 92 14.30 -3.52 8.47
N ILE A 93 14.06 -3.47 9.78
CA ILE A 93 15.11 -3.72 10.80
C ILE A 93 15.67 -5.14 10.63
N PHE A 94 14.80 -6.12 10.41
CA PHE A 94 15.21 -7.50 10.14
C PHE A 94 16.03 -7.61 8.86
N ALA A 95 15.59 -6.98 7.77
CA ALA A 95 16.34 -6.95 6.51
C ALA A 95 17.72 -6.28 6.69
N ASP A 96 17.81 -5.18 7.44
CA ASP A 96 19.07 -4.52 7.75
C ASP A 96 19.97 -5.39 8.63
N SER A 97 19.40 -6.18 9.56
CA SER A 97 20.16 -7.08 10.43
C SER A 97 20.73 -8.32 9.72
N ILE A 98 20.05 -8.77 8.65
CA ILE A 98 20.46 -9.94 7.85
C ILE A 98 21.28 -9.52 6.64
N SER A 99 21.15 -8.26 6.21
CA SER A 99 21.99 -7.68 5.19
C SER A 99 23.45 -7.78 5.63
N THR A 100 24.13 -8.77 5.06
CA THR A 100 25.59 -8.77 4.94
C THR A 100 25.91 -7.71 3.91
N TYR A 101 25.77 -6.44 4.32
CA TYR A 101 26.25 -5.31 3.55
C TYR A 101 27.70 -5.60 3.22
N TRP A 102 27.98 -5.70 1.92
CA TRP A 102 29.35 -5.69 1.46
C TRP A 102 29.93 -4.39 1.97
N LEU A 103 30.99 -4.46 2.79
CA LEU A 103 31.79 -3.28 3.01
C LEU A 103 32.16 -2.74 1.63
N ILE A 104 32.02 -1.43 1.45
CA ILE A 104 32.27 -0.80 0.15
C ILE A 104 33.68 -1.18 -0.36
N SER A 105 34.64 -1.37 0.56
CA SER A 105 35.95 -1.95 0.27
C SER A 105 35.85 -3.33 -0.40
N SER A 106 35.13 -4.28 0.19
CA SER A 106 34.92 -5.62 -0.38
C SER A 106 34.20 -5.59 -1.73
N ALA A 107 33.27 -4.65 -1.93
CA ALA A 107 32.60 -4.47 -3.22
C ALA A 107 33.55 -3.91 -4.30
N ILE A 108 34.41 -2.97 -3.92
CA ILE A 108 35.46 -2.42 -4.79
C ILE A 108 36.47 -3.52 -5.15
N ASP A 109 36.89 -4.33 -4.19
CA ASP A 109 37.85 -5.44 -4.42
C ASP A 109 37.29 -6.44 -5.43
N LYS A 110 36.03 -6.85 -5.27
CA LYS A 110 35.34 -7.73 -6.24
C LYS A 110 35.16 -7.09 -7.61
N PHE A 111 34.87 -5.80 -7.65
CA PHE A 111 34.74 -5.09 -8.92
C PHE A 111 36.09 -5.01 -9.68
N ILE A 112 37.19 -4.78 -8.96
CA ILE A 112 38.53 -4.82 -9.53
C ILE A 112 38.87 -6.24 -10.01
N GLU A 113 38.49 -7.28 -9.26
CA GLU A 113 38.64 -8.68 -9.66
C GLU A 113 37.86 -9.02 -10.95
N ASP A 114 36.62 -8.55 -11.08
CA ASP A 114 35.82 -8.69 -12.32
C ASP A 114 36.43 -7.92 -13.49
N CYS A 115 37.00 -6.74 -13.24
CA CYS A 115 37.72 -5.99 -14.28
C CYS A 115 38.98 -6.72 -14.78
N ARG A 116 39.68 -7.43 -13.88
CA ARG A 116 40.84 -8.26 -14.22
C ARG A 116 40.45 -9.50 -15.01
N SER A 117 39.37 -10.19 -14.61
CA SER A 117 38.87 -11.39 -15.31
C SER A 117 38.44 -11.09 -16.76
N ARG A 118 37.97 -9.86 -17.02
CA ARG A 118 37.62 -9.36 -18.36
C ARG A 118 38.81 -8.85 -19.18
N ASN A 119 40.04 -9.00 -18.70
CA ASN A 119 41.27 -8.60 -19.40
C ASN A 119 41.31 -7.12 -19.83
N LEU A 120 40.69 -6.24 -19.03
CA LEU A 120 40.72 -4.79 -19.30
C LEU A 120 42.16 -4.26 -19.17
N ALA A 121 42.52 -3.25 -19.96
CA ALA A 121 43.86 -2.67 -19.90
C ALA A 121 44.18 -2.12 -18.48
N PRO A 122 45.43 -2.27 -17.97
CA PRO A 122 45.79 -1.87 -16.60
C PRO A 122 45.47 -0.41 -16.28
N LYS A 123 45.60 0.48 -17.26
CA LYS A 123 45.27 1.91 -17.16
C LYS A 123 43.77 2.14 -16.91
N THR A 124 42.92 1.32 -17.50
CA THR A 124 41.45 1.34 -17.34
C THR A 124 41.05 0.82 -15.97
N GLN A 125 41.69 -0.25 -15.49
CA GLN A 125 41.48 -0.78 -14.14
C GLN A 125 41.86 0.24 -13.04
N PHE A 126 42.99 0.94 -13.21
CA PHE A 126 43.46 1.99 -12.30
C PHE A 126 42.56 3.22 -12.28
N LEU A 127 42.07 3.66 -13.46
CA LEU A 127 41.17 4.80 -13.57
C LEU A 127 39.86 4.55 -12.81
N PHE A 128 39.26 3.37 -12.99
CA PHE A 128 38.02 3.00 -12.30
C PHE A 128 38.20 2.87 -10.78
N GLY A 129 39.33 2.34 -10.33
CA GLY A 129 39.68 2.29 -8.90
C GLY A 129 39.71 3.67 -8.26
N ILE A 130 40.41 4.63 -8.90
CA ILE A 130 40.54 6.01 -8.41
C ILE A 130 39.22 6.77 -8.42
N THR A 131 38.44 6.72 -9.50
CA THR A 131 37.15 7.44 -9.56
C THR A 131 36.18 6.99 -8.49
N ASN A 132 36.18 5.70 -8.12
CA ASN A 132 35.32 5.21 -7.05
C ASN A 132 35.79 5.65 -5.65
N THR A 133 37.11 5.75 -5.41
CA THR A 133 37.63 6.26 -4.13
C THR A 133 37.30 7.73 -3.92
N PHE A 134 37.43 8.56 -4.96
CA PHE A 134 37.11 9.99 -4.89
C PHE A 134 35.62 10.27 -4.67
N ILE A 135 34.73 9.55 -5.38
CA ILE A 135 33.28 9.68 -5.18
C ILE A 135 32.87 9.27 -3.75
N HIS A 136 33.57 8.31 -3.15
CA HIS A 136 33.30 7.88 -1.78
C HIS A 136 33.75 8.93 -0.75
N LEU A 137 34.93 9.51 -0.92
CA LEU A 137 35.43 10.59 -0.06
C LEU A 137 34.55 11.85 -0.13
N GLU A 138 34.07 12.24 -1.33
CA GLU A 138 33.14 13.37 -1.47
C GLU A 138 31.79 13.12 -0.76
N LYS A 139 31.28 11.89 -0.77
CA LYS A 139 30.04 11.54 -0.06
C LYS A 139 30.21 11.56 1.46
N LEU A 140 31.35 11.08 1.96
CA LEU A 140 31.68 11.13 3.39
C LEU A 140 31.85 12.59 3.87
N GLU A 141 32.54 13.43 3.11
CA GLU A 141 32.66 14.86 3.43
C GLU A 141 31.29 15.57 3.48
N LYS A 142 30.38 15.25 2.56
CA LYS A 142 29.01 15.82 2.56
C LYS A 142 28.18 15.36 3.75
N GLN A 143 28.35 14.13 4.22
CA GLN A 143 27.67 13.63 5.42
C GLN A 143 28.21 14.27 6.70
N ILE A 144 29.52 14.54 6.76
CA ILE A 144 30.15 15.22 7.91
C ILE A 144 29.74 16.70 7.96
N ARG A 145 29.54 17.38 6.83
CA ARG A 145 29.12 18.80 6.79
C ARG A 145 27.64 19.04 7.06
N ASN A 146 26.80 18.02 6.90
CA ASN A 146 25.34 18.12 7.05
C ASN A 146 24.82 17.52 8.38
N ASN A 147 25.72 17.06 9.25
CA ASN A 147 25.47 16.77 10.67
C ASN A 147 26.07 17.90 11.52
#